data_AF-A0A7S1M8I8-F1
#
_entry.id   AF-A0A7S1M8I8-F1
#
_cell.length_a   1.000
_cell.length_b   1.000
_cell.length_c   1.000
_cell.angle_alpha   90.00
_cell.angle_beta   90.00
_cell.angle_gamma   90.00
#
_symmetry.space_group_name_H-M   'P 1'
#
loop_
_entity.id
_entity.type
_entity.pdbx_description
1 polymer ?
#
loop_
_entity_poly.entity_id
_entity_poly.type
_entity_poly.pdbx_seq_one_letter_code
_entity_poly.pdbx_strand_id
1 'polypeptide(L)'
;RISDGIPTTTWWGFVTIITVGYGDVVPRCALGRVIAALCMVISSVVMAMPIAILGERFTDEASRVDDEVARSKAALATITAKQHERVLQMAAAWRLHDIRPQRLAIIVRRAGLPVRGQPSDMARSLYRLLGLPPTPPRDREERDVLGSAVAK
;
A
#
# COMPACT_ATOMS: atom_id res chain seq x y z
N ARG A 1 -57.50 15.95 -29.33
CA ARG A 1 -56.60 17.08 -29.70
C ARG A 1 -55.85 17.66 -28.50
N ILE A 2 -56.44 17.80 -27.30
CA ILE A 2 -55.67 18.24 -26.10
C ILE A 2 -54.84 17.07 -25.51
N SER A 3 -55.35 15.84 -25.63
CA SER A 3 -54.70 14.59 -25.21
C SER A 3 -53.29 14.38 -25.77
N ASP A 4 -53.01 14.90 -26.97
CA ASP A 4 -51.80 14.57 -27.71
C ASP A 4 -50.62 15.49 -27.35
N GLY A 5 -50.92 16.66 -26.76
CA GLY A 5 -49.91 17.67 -26.37
C GLY A 5 -49.29 17.45 -24.99
N ILE A 6 -50.03 16.86 -24.04
CA ILE A 6 -49.56 16.66 -22.66
C ILE A 6 -48.38 15.67 -22.61
N PRO A 7 -48.43 14.49 -23.25
CA PRO A 7 -47.30 13.55 -23.23
C PRO A 7 -46.06 14.15 -23.90
N THR A 8 -46.24 14.86 -25.02
CA THR A 8 -45.15 15.49 -25.80
C THR A 8 -44.43 16.59 -25.01
N THR A 9 -45.19 17.43 -24.30
CA THR A 9 -44.61 18.51 -23.46
C THR A 9 -43.96 17.95 -22.19
N THR A 10 -44.50 16.87 -21.64
CA THR A 10 -43.91 16.16 -20.49
C THR A 10 -42.58 15.51 -20.88
N TRP A 11 -42.53 14.86 -22.04
CA TRP A 11 -41.30 14.30 -22.61
C TRP A 11 -40.21 15.37 -22.77
N TRP A 12 -40.56 16.50 -23.42
CA TRP A 12 -39.64 17.63 -23.56
C TRP A 12 -39.13 18.15 -22.21
N GLY A 13 -40.03 18.25 -21.22
CA GLY A 13 -39.70 18.67 -19.86
C GLY A 13 -38.68 17.72 -19.21
N PHE A 14 -38.92 16.41 -19.26
CA PHE A 14 -37.98 15.41 -18.72
C PHE A 14 -36.61 15.52 -19.38
N VAL A 15 -36.54 15.44 -20.71
CA VAL A 15 -35.28 15.48 -21.50
C VAL A 15 -34.48 16.76 -21.21
N THR A 16 -35.16 17.86 -20.94
CA THR A 16 -34.53 19.14 -20.58
C THR A 16 -34.02 19.13 -19.14
N ILE A 17 -34.80 18.63 -18.17
CA ILE A 17 -34.42 18.56 -16.75
C ILE A 17 -33.19 17.66 -16.55
N ILE A 18 -33.13 16.52 -17.25
CA ILE A 18 -31.98 15.60 -17.22
C ILE A 18 -30.85 16.00 -18.17
N THR A 19 -30.91 17.23 -18.71
CA THR A 19 -29.88 17.86 -19.57
C THR A 19 -29.49 17.07 -20.83
N VAL A 20 -30.33 16.14 -21.29
CA VAL A 20 -30.07 15.36 -22.53
C VAL A 20 -30.32 16.21 -23.77
N GLY A 21 -31.44 16.92 -23.83
CA GLY A 21 -31.73 17.90 -24.88
C GLY A 21 -31.68 17.38 -26.32
N TYR A 22 -32.44 16.32 -26.65
CA TYR A 22 -32.48 15.74 -28.01
C TYR A 22 -32.79 16.74 -29.12
N GLY A 23 -33.52 17.83 -28.82
CA GLY A 23 -33.87 18.88 -29.78
C GLY A 23 -34.99 18.52 -30.75
N ASP A 24 -35.64 17.37 -30.53
CA ASP A 24 -36.82 16.89 -31.25
C ASP A 24 -38.05 17.79 -31.02
N VAL A 25 -38.21 18.28 -29.80
CA VAL A 25 -39.24 19.25 -29.42
C VAL A 25 -38.55 20.47 -28.82
N VAL A 26 -38.90 21.68 -29.28
CA VAL A 26 -38.34 22.94 -28.76
C VAL A 26 -39.39 24.04 -28.70
N PRO A 27 -39.33 24.94 -27.69
CA PRO A 27 -40.23 26.09 -27.63
C PRO A 27 -39.96 27.05 -28.80
N ARG A 28 -41.02 27.34 -29.56
CA ARG A 28 -40.95 28.25 -30.71
C ARG A 28 -41.11 29.73 -30.33
N CYS A 29 -41.79 30.02 -29.21
CA CYS A 29 -42.01 31.39 -28.76
C CYS A 29 -40.81 31.95 -27.97
N ALA A 30 -40.56 33.26 -28.10
CA ALA A 30 -39.45 33.93 -27.40
C ALA A 30 -39.57 33.78 -25.87
N LEU A 31 -40.77 34.00 -25.31
CA LEU A 31 -41.02 33.84 -23.88
C LEU A 31 -40.77 32.40 -23.40
N GLY A 32 -41.20 31.40 -24.19
CA GLY A 32 -40.98 29.99 -23.85
C GLY A 32 -39.51 29.60 -23.86
N ARG A 33 -38.69 30.22 -24.73
CA ARG A 33 -37.23 30.02 -24.73
C ARG A 33 -36.57 30.61 -23.48
N VAL A 34 -37.01 31.77 -23.02
CA VAL A 34 -36.51 32.38 -21.77
C VAL A 34 -36.84 31.49 -20.57
N ILE A 35 -38.08 30.99 -20.48
CA ILE A 35 -38.50 30.08 -19.39
C ILE A 35 -37.71 28.77 -19.46
N ALA A 36 -37.52 28.21 -20.66
CA ALA A 36 -36.72 26.99 -20.84
C ALA A 36 -35.28 27.19 -20.38
N ALA A 37 -34.65 28.33 -20.72
CA ALA A 37 -33.29 28.65 -20.29
C ALA A 37 -33.19 28.77 -18.76
N LEU A 38 -34.15 29.44 -18.11
CA LEU A 38 -34.19 29.52 -16.65
C LEU A 38 -34.37 28.13 -16.01
N CYS A 39 -35.26 27.30 -16.57
CA CYS A 39 -35.49 25.94 -16.10
C CYS A 39 -34.21 25.08 -16.16
N MET A 40 -33.44 25.18 -17.25
CA MET A 40 -32.16 24.47 -17.42
C MET A 40 -31.12 24.85 -16.36
N VAL A 41 -31.04 26.13 -15.99
CA VAL A 41 -30.12 26.59 -14.94
C VAL A 41 -30.56 26.08 -13.57
N ILE A 42 -31.84 26.18 -13.26
CA ILE A 42 -32.40 25.73 -11.97
C ILE A 42 -32.25 24.22 -11.81
N SER A 43 -32.52 23.44 -12.86
CA SER A 43 -32.41 21.97 -12.80
C SER A 43 -30.97 21.51 -12.50
N SER A 44 -29.97 22.21 -13.03
CA SER A 44 -28.56 21.93 -12.78
C SER A 44 -28.19 22.08 -11.29
N VAL A 45 -28.72 23.11 -10.63
CA VAL A 45 -28.50 23.34 -9.19
C VAL A 45 -29.19 22.25 -8.35
N VAL A 46 -30.42 21.87 -8.71
CA VAL A 46 -31.17 20.84 -7.99
C VAL A 46 -30.49 19.46 -8.10
N MET A 47 -29.95 19.12 -9.28
CA MET A 47 -29.21 17.88 -9.49
C MET A 47 -27.85 17.84 -8.79
N ALA A 48 -27.27 18.99 -8.42
CA ALA A 48 -25.99 19.02 -7.72
C ALA A 48 -26.09 18.44 -6.30
N MET A 49 -27.22 18.63 -5.61
CA MET A 49 -27.42 18.18 -4.23
C MET A 49 -27.30 16.65 -4.05
N PRO A 50 -28.02 15.79 -4.81
CA PRO A 50 -27.90 14.34 -4.65
C PRO A 50 -26.49 13.83 -5.01
N ILE A 51 -25.82 14.46 -5.98
CA ILE A 51 -24.44 14.11 -6.35
C ILE A 51 -23.48 14.43 -5.20
N ALA A 52 -23.63 15.59 -4.54
CA ALA A 52 -22.79 15.98 -3.41
C ALA A 52 -22.94 15.03 -2.22
N ILE A 53 -24.18 14.71 -1.82
CA ILE A 53 -24.47 13.77 -0.72
C ILE A 53 -23.83 12.41 -1.00
N LEU A 54 -23.92 11.93 -2.25
CA LEU A 54 -23.35 10.64 -2.63
C LEU A 54 -21.81 10.69 -2.65
N GLY A 55 -21.24 11.81 -3.10
CA GLY A 55 -19.79 12.05 -3.11
C GLY A 55 -19.16 12.04 -1.72
N GLU A 56 -19.83 12.60 -0.72
CA GLU A 56 -19.39 12.54 0.68
C GLU A 56 -19.26 11.10 1.17
N ARG A 57 -20.25 10.25 0.90
CA ARG A 57 -20.22 8.82 1.30
C ARG A 57 -19.08 8.06 0.65
N PHE A 58 -18.82 8.30 -0.63
CA PHE A 58 -17.70 7.67 -1.32
C PHE A 58 -16.35 8.15 -0.78
N THR A 59 -16.24 9.43 -0.44
CA THR A 59 -15.01 10.01 0.11
C THR A 59 -14.73 9.47 1.51
N ASP A 60 -15.77 9.39 2.36
CA ASP A 60 -15.68 8.79 3.70
C ASP A 60 -15.17 7.35 3.62
N GLU A 61 -15.77 6.52 2.76
CA GLU A 61 -15.37 5.12 2.64
C GLU A 61 -13.95 4.97 2.05
N ALA A 62 -13.59 5.79 1.06
CA ALA A 62 -12.24 5.80 0.51
C ALA A 62 -11.19 6.14 1.58
N SER A 63 -11.46 7.18 2.40
CA SER A 63 -10.56 7.59 3.48
C SER A 63 -10.38 6.51 4.55
N ARG A 64 -11.44 5.74 4.83
CA ARG A 64 -11.43 4.66 5.82
C ARG A 64 -10.50 3.51 5.39
N VAL A 65 -10.51 3.16 4.11
CA VAL A 65 -9.61 2.14 3.54
C VAL A 65 -8.16 2.62 3.60
N ASP A 66 -7.90 3.88 3.22
CA ASP A 66 -6.56 4.47 3.27
C ASP A 66 -5.99 4.49 4.70
N ASP A 67 -6.83 4.84 5.70
CA ASP A 67 -6.47 4.81 7.11
C ASP A 67 -6.13 3.41 7.61
N GLU A 68 -6.88 2.38 7.20
CA GLU A 68 -6.62 0.99 7.60
C GLU A 68 -5.29 0.49 7.01
N VAL A 69 -5.02 0.84 5.75
CA VAL A 69 -3.74 0.53 5.10
C VAL A 69 -2.60 1.29 5.78
N ALA A 70 -2.79 2.56 6.14
CA ALA A 70 -1.80 3.35 6.86
C ALA A 70 -1.48 2.75 8.24
N ARG A 71 -2.51 2.33 8.99
CA ARG A 71 -2.34 1.63 10.30
C ARG A 71 -1.60 0.31 10.14
N SER A 72 -1.96 -0.49 9.13
CA SER A 72 -1.31 -1.76 8.85
C SER A 72 0.18 -1.57 8.50
N LYS A 73 0.48 -0.58 7.66
CA LYS A 73 1.87 -0.21 7.33
C LYS A 73 2.64 0.30 8.55
N ALA A 74 2.03 1.14 9.38
CA ALA A 74 2.65 1.65 10.60
C ALA A 74 2.94 0.53 11.61
N ALA A 75 2.01 -0.42 11.80
CA ALA A 75 2.21 -1.58 12.65
C ALA A 75 3.40 -2.42 12.16
N LEU A 76 3.47 -2.71 10.86
CA LEU A 76 4.62 -3.42 10.27
C LEU A 76 5.93 -2.66 10.47
N ALA A 77 5.93 -1.33 10.26
CA ALA A 77 7.12 -0.50 10.46
C ALA A 77 7.65 -0.58 11.91
N THR A 78 6.77 -0.61 12.91
CA THR A 78 7.20 -0.77 14.31
C THR A 78 7.81 -2.15 14.59
N ILE A 79 7.27 -3.21 13.98
CA ILE A 79 7.82 -4.57 14.12
C ILE A 79 9.21 -4.62 13.50
N THR A 80 9.41 -4.09 12.31
CA THR A 80 10.72 -4.07 11.63
C THR A 80 11.74 -3.23 12.40
N ALA A 81 11.33 -2.05 12.90
CA ALA A 81 12.20 -1.19 13.70
C ALA A 81 12.65 -1.89 15.00
N LYS A 82 11.71 -2.53 15.71
CA LYS A 82 12.00 -3.26 16.95
C LYS A 82 12.83 -4.53 16.70
N GLN A 83 12.67 -5.16 15.54
CA GLN A 83 13.52 -6.28 15.13
C GLN A 83 14.96 -5.84 14.87
N HIS A 84 15.18 -4.69 14.22
CA HIS A 84 16.52 -4.18 13.95
C HIS A 84 17.31 -3.93 15.24
N GLU A 85 16.68 -3.29 16.23
CA GLU A 85 17.28 -3.06 17.55
C GLU A 85 17.66 -4.38 18.24
N ARG A 86 16.81 -5.39 18.17
CA ARG A 86 17.11 -6.73 18.73
C ARG A 86 18.29 -7.40 18.05
N VAL A 87 18.41 -7.26 16.73
CA VAL A 87 19.55 -7.78 15.97
C VAL A 87 20.84 -7.07 16.37
N LEU A 88 20.81 -5.74 16.51
CA LEU A 88 21.97 -4.96 16.97
C LEU A 88 22.35 -5.32 18.41
N GLN A 89 21.37 -5.48 19.30
CA GLN A 89 21.60 -5.92 20.69
C GLN A 89 22.18 -7.33 20.75
N MET A 90 21.68 -8.26 19.95
CA MET A 90 22.28 -9.58 19.81
C MET A 90 23.72 -9.45 19.32
N ALA A 91 23.96 -8.73 18.21
CA ALA A 91 25.30 -8.52 17.65
C ALA A 91 26.27 -7.83 18.63
N ALA A 92 25.80 -6.89 19.46
CA ALA A 92 26.58 -6.22 20.49
C ALA A 92 26.86 -7.13 21.70
N ALA A 93 25.87 -7.94 22.11
CA ALA A 93 26.07 -8.97 23.14
C ALA A 93 27.10 -10.01 22.70
N TRP A 94 27.09 -10.37 21.42
CA TRP A 94 28.12 -11.19 20.77
C TRP A 94 29.49 -10.51 20.72
N ARG A 95 29.55 -9.18 20.68
CA ARG A 95 30.82 -8.42 20.66
C ARG A 95 31.49 -8.37 22.04
N LEU A 96 30.71 -8.33 23.12
CA LEU A 96 31.23 -8.35 24.49
C LEU A 96 31.50 -9.76 25.01
N HIS A 97 30.68 -10.74 24.61
CA HIS A 97 30.85 -12.12 25.01
C HIS A 97 31.47 -12.89 23.84
N ASP A 98 32.77 -13.16 23.90
CA ASP A 98 33.54 -14.00 22.97
C ASP A 98 33.01 -15.47 23.04
N ILE A 99 31.76 -15.68 22.58
CA ILE A 99 31.13 -17.00 22.57
C ILE A 99 31.81 -17.77 21.46
N ARG A 100 32.78 -18.61 21.86
CA ARG A 100 33.42 -19.57 20.97
C ARG A 100 32.35 -20.27 20.12
N PRO A 101 32.49 -20.33 18.78
CA PRO A 101 31.47 -20.91 17.87
C PRO A 101 31.14 -22.36 18.21
N GLN A 102 32.04 -23.05 18.90
CA GLN A 102 31.86 -24.39 19.45
C GLN A 102 30.74 -24.48 20.50
N ARG A 103 30.53 -23.44 21.32
CA ARG A 103 29.41 -23.39 22.28
C ARG A 103 28.07 -23.12 21.61
N LEU A 104 28.08 -22.43 20.48
CA LEU A 104 26.85 -22.16 19.74
C LEU A 104 26.27 -23.41 19.09
N ALA A 105 27.15 -24.28 18.56
CA ALA A 105 26.74 -25.58 18.03
C ALA A 105 26.02 -26.44 19.09
N ILE A 106 26.44 -26.36 20.36
CA ILE A 106 25.81 -27.08 21.47
C ILE A 106 24.40 -26.54 21.77
N ILE A 107 24.23 -25.21 21.77
CA ILE A 107 22.92 -24.57 22.04
C ILE A 107 21.94 -24.85 20.90
N VAL A 108 22.39 -24.71 19.66
CA VAL A 108 21.56 -24.94 18.46
C VAL A 108 21.14 -26.41 18.35
N ARG A 109 22.03 -27.35 18.67
CA ARG A 109 21.71 -28.78 18.72
C ARG A 109 20.73 -29.12 19.85
N ARG A 110 20.79 -28.39 20.97
CA ARG A 110 19.87 -28.54 22.10
C ARG A 110 18.51 -27.88 21.86
N ALA A 111 18.46 -26.87 20.99
CA ALA A 111 17.23 -26.21 20.55
C ALA A 111 16.48 -26.96 19.42
N GLY A 112 17.01 -28.11 18.97
CA GLY A 112 16.33 -28.97 17.99
C GLY A 112 16.20 -28.37 16.59
N LEU A 113 16.92 -27.30 16.27
CA LEU A 113 16.88 -26.68 14.96
C LEU A 113 17.58 -27.61 13.94
N PRO A 114 16.95 -27.92 12.80
CA PRO A 114 17.53 -28.79 11.77
C PRO A 114 18.67 -28.05 11.08
N VAL A 115 19.90 -28.22 11.57
CA VAL A 115 21.08 -27.56 10.98
C VAL A 115 21.88 -28.56 10.16
N ARG A 116 22.01 -28.24 8.86
CA ARG A 116 22.77 -29.02 7.87
C ARG A 116 24.01 -28.20 7.48
N GLY A 117 25.18 -28.49 8.06
CA GLY A 117 26.46 -27.82 7.70
C GLY A 117 27.41 -27.54 8.87
N GLN A 118 28.66 -27.15 8.55
CA GLN A 118 29.73 -26.88 9.51
C GLN A 118 29.50 -25.52 10.23
N PRO A 119 29.83 -25.37 11.54
CA PRO A 119 29.47 -24.18 12.32
C PRO A 119 30.04 -22.85 11.81
N SER A 120 31.17 -22.90 11.10
CA SER A 120 31.82 -21.74 10.47
C SER A 120 31.03 -21.19 9.27
N ASP A 121 30.30 -22.05 8.56
CA ASP A 121 29.46 -21.65 7.43
C ASP A 121 28.16 -21.02 7.89
N MET A 122 27.68 -21.43 9.07
CA MET A 122 26.50 -20.86 9.72
C MET A 122 26.73 -19.40 10.10
N ALA A 123 27.87 -19.09 10.72
CA ALA A 123 28.26 -17.71 11.02
C ALA A 123 28.35 -16.87 9.74
N ARG A 124 29.04 -17.37 8.70
CA ARG A 124 29.14 -16.69 7.39
C ARG A 124 27.80 -16.46 6.70
N SER A 125 26.84 -17.37 6.85
CA SER A 125 25.51 -17.24 6.24
C SER A 125 24.64 -16.27 7.02
N LEU A 126 24.72 -16.28 8.35
CA LEU A 126 24.06 -15.31 9.22
C LEU A 126 24.58 -13.89 8.96
N TYR A 127 25.91 -13.72 8.86
CA TYR A 127 26.52 -12.43 8.54
C TYR A 127 26.13 -11.93 7.15
N ARG A 128 26.05 -12.81 6.14
CA ARG A 128 25.56 -12.46 4.80
C ARG A 128 24.10 -12.03 4.80
N LEU A 129 23.23 -12.73 5.53
CA LEU A 129 21.81 -12.38 5.66
C LEU A 129 21.59 -11.07 6.45
N LEU A 130 22.46 -10.78 7.42
CA LEU A 130 22.40 -9.58 8.25
C LEU A 130 23.19 -8.39 7.68
N GLY A 131 23.85 -8.56 6.52
CA GLY A 131 24.64 -7.50 5.85
C GLY A 131 25.88 -7.03 6.61
N LEU A 132 26.38 -7.83 7.57
CA LEU A 132 27.54 -7.49 8.38
C LEU A 132 28.85 -7.85 7.65
N PRO A 133 29.93 -7.05 7.79
CA PRO A 133 31.20 -7.33 7.13
C PRO A 133 31.77 -8.68 7.59
N PRO A 134 32.37 -9.47 6.67
CA PRO A 134 32.89 -10.79 7.00
C PRO A 134 33.97 -10.69 8.08
N THR A 135 33.89 -11.55 9.10
CA THR A 135 34.90 -11.63 10.14
C THR A 135 36.27 -11.94 9.52
N PRO A 136 37.32 -11.17 9.82
CA PRO A 136 38.66 -11.48 9.30
C PRO A 136 39.12 -12.84 9.83
N PRO A 137 39.77 -13.69 9.01
CA PRO A 137 40.26 -15.01 9.43
C PRO A 137 41.27 -14.83 10.56
N ARG A 138 41.00 -15.46 11.71
CA ARG A 138 41.75 -15.25 12.96
C ARG A 138 42.84 -16.31 13.17
N ASP A 139 42.98 -17.25 12.26
CA ASP A 139 43.83 -18.43 12.39
C ASP A 139 45.01 -18.27 11.42
N ARG A 140 46.25 -18.35 11.92
CA ARG A 140 47.46 -18.26 11.07
C ARG A 140 47.48 -19.35 9.99
N GLU A 141 46.89 -20.51 10.31
CA GLU A 141 46.75 -21.66 9.42
C GLU A 141 45.74 -21.40 8.28
N GLU A 142 44.61 -20.74 8.56
CA GLU A 142 43.62 -20.41 7.52
C GLU A 142 44.12 -19.32 6.57
N ARG A 143 44.98 -18.41 7.06
CA ARG A 143 45.73 -17.46 6.21
C ARG A 143 46.69 -18.17 5.26
N ASP A 144 47.37 -19.22 5.70
CA ASP A 144 48.30 -19.98 4.85
C ASP A 144 47.55 -20.84 3.82
N VAL A 145 46.41 -21.41 4.20
CA VAL A 145 45.54 -22.17 3.27
C VAL A 145 44.92 -21.25 2.21
N LEU A 146 44.40 -20.08 2.59
CA LEU A 146 43.87 -19.10 1.63
C LEU A 146 44.98 -18.46 0.79
N GLY A 147 46.17 -18.25 1.34
CA GLY A 147 47.34 -17.79 0.60
C GLY A 147 47.80 -18.81 -0.46
N SER A 148 47.77 -20.11 -0.13
CA SER A 148 48.10 -21.17 -1.10
C SER A 148 47.01 -21.41 -2.16
N ALA A 149 45.74 -21.14 -1.84
CA ALA A 149 44.62 -21.27 -2.77
C ALA A 149 44.51 -20.10 -3.77
N VAL A 150 44.98 -18.90 -3.41
CA VAL A 150 45.01 -17.73 -4.31
C VAL A 150 46.27 -17.72 -5.20
N ALA A 151 47.30 -18.50 -4.84
CA ALA A 151 48.55 -18.62 -5.59
C ALA A 151 48.55 -19.72 -6.67
N LYS A 152 47.39 -20.33 -6.98
CA LYS A 152 47.20 -21.35 -8.01
C LYS A 152 46.15 -20.89 -9.01
#